data_AF-A0A9E5R483-F1
#
_entry.id   AF-A0A9E5R483-F1
#
_cell.length_a   1.000
_cell.length_b   1.000
_cell.length_c   1.000
_cell.angle_alpha   90.00
_cell.angle_beta   90.00
_cell.angle_gamma   90.00
#
_symmetry.space_group_name_H-M   'P 1'
#
loop_
_entity.id
_entity.type
_entity.pdbx_description
1 polymer ?
#
loop_
_entity_poly.entity_id
_entity_poly.type
_entity_poly.pdbx_seq_one_letter_code
_entity_poly.pdbx_strand_id
1 'polypeptide(L)'
;MELPPELTRIPNQSLQVLRYMGEQGMTEGDADSLAEATGMSAIGIGKAIRGLVTKGYLEMNAVTYVYYLTQKGQDAVRDVAAYYQAQASGGSPSANSGSTIAQELVIVAPDAVSSGGQATLHIGLVAPSTLQHHTQLVLRLNALGGQLSPAQLTLDLAPGQLPAPLTTQLSSDGSYNGVRVRVEALQMVDDTDIAPVGSLFFDLAVGQRSAERAWYGTLALLPG
;
A
#
# COMPACT_ATOMS: atom_id res chain seq x y z
N MET A 1 9.82 -11.00 -20.31
CA MET A 1 8.60 -10.97 -21.15
C MET A 1 7.78 -9.79 -20.67
N GLU A 2 7.26 -8.95 -21.58
CA GLU A 2 6.44 -7.81 -21.19
C GLU A 2 4.97 -8.20 -21.13
N LEU A 3 4.19 -7.54 -20.28
CA LEU A 3 2.75 -7.76 -20.18
C LEU A 3 2.09 -7.21 -21.45
N PRO A 4 1.17 -7.97 -22.10
CA PRO A 4 0.42 -7.47 -23.25
C PRO A 4 -0.23 -6.10 -23.00
N PRO A 5 -0.28 -5.21 -24.00
CA PRO A 5 -0.74 -3.82 -23.84
C PRO A 5 -2.23 -3.71 -23.44
N GLU A 6 -3.02 -4.77 -23.65
CA GLU A 6 -4.40 -4.83 -23.16
C GLU A 6 -4.47 -5.05 -21.65
N LEU A 7 -3.51 -5.81 -21.11
CA LEU A 7 -3.41 -6.15 -19.69
C LEU A 7 -2.73 -5.04 -18.88
N THR A 8 -1.94 -4.17 -19.50
CA THR A 8 -1.40 -2.98 -18.81
C THR A 8 -2.48 -1.93 -18.53
N ARG A 9 -3.63 -2.01 -19.20
CA ARG A 9 -4.76 -1.08 -19.03
C ARG A 9 -5.79 -1.56 -18.02
N ILE A 10 -5.65 -2.76 -17.45
CA ILE A 10 -6.56 -3.23 -16.40
C ILE A 10 -6.06 -2.82 -15.02
N PRO A 11 -6.97 -2.55 -14.08
CA PRO A 11 -6.58 -2.23 -12.71
C PRO A 11 -5.72 -3.33 -12.09
N ASN A 12 -4.79 -2.95 -11.22
CA ASN A 12 -3.92 -3.92 -10.52
C ASN A 12 -4.72 -4.94 -9.70
N GLN A 13 -5.84 -4.53 -9.11
CA GLN A 13 -6.74 -5.44 -8.40
C GLN A 13 -7.34 -6.49 -9.34
N SER A 14 -7.70 -6.11 -10.58
CA SER A 14 -8.16 -7.06 -11.60
C SER A 14 -7.03 -8.01 -12.05
N LEU A 15 -5.79 -7.52 -12.18
CA LEU A 15 -4.61 -8.35 -12.47
C LEU A 15 -4.33 -9.36 -11.36
N GLN A 16 -4.50 -8.96 -10.10
CA GLN A 16 -4.29 -9.83 -8.94
C GLN A 16 -5.28 -11.00 -8.92
N VAL A 17 -6.55 -10.76 -9.30
CA VAL A 17 -7.55 -11.82 -9.45
C VAL A 17 -7.16 -12.80 -10.57
N LEU A 18 -6.78 -12.31 -11.76
CA LEU A 18 -6.33 -13.17 -12.86
C LEU A 18 -5.08 -13.98 -12.48
N ARG A 19 -4.12 -13.33 -11.81
CA ARG A 19 -2.90 -13.98 -11.32
C ARG A 19 -3.25 -15.13 -10.37
N TYR A 20 -4.09 -14.88 -9.37
CA TYR A 20 -4.50 -15.90 -8.41
C TYR A 20 -5.20 -17.08 -9.10
N MET A 21 -6.15 -16.81 -9.99
CA MET A 21 -6.83 -17.86 -10.75
C MET A 21 -5.84 -18.68 -11.58
N GLY A 22 -4.81 -18.06 -12.15
CA GLY A 22 -3.72 -18.74 -12.85
C GLY A 22 -2.84 -19.60 -11.99
N GLU A 23 -2.38 -19.07 -10.85
CA GLU A 23 -1.53 -19.78 -9.90
C GLU A 23 -2.21 -21.04 -9.35
N GLN A 24 -3.53 -20.99 -9.15
CA GLN A 24 -4.33 -22.11 -8.66
C GLN A 24 -4.90 -23.00 -9.77
N GLY A 25 -4.70 -22.66 -11.06
CA GLY A 25 -5.31 -23.39 -12.18
C GLY A 25 -6.85 -23.35 -12.18
N MET A 26 -7.43 -22.30 -11.59
CA MET A 26 -8.88 -22.13 -11.47
C MET A 26 -9.45 -21.59 -12.78
N THR A 27 -10.51 -22.22 -13.27
CA THR A 27 -11.31 -21.70 -14.40
C THR A 27 -12.55 -20.94 -13.95
N GLU A 28 -12.91 -21.05 -12.67
CA GLU A 28 -14.11 -20.47 -12.08
C GLU A 28 -13.90 -20.09 -10.62
N GLY A 29 -14.69 -19.14 -10.10
CA GLY A 29 -14.68 -18.75 -8.69
C GLY A 29 -15.82 -17.79 -8.34
N ASP A 30 -16.34 -17.88 -7.13
CA ASP A 30 -17.29 -16.91 -6.58
C ASP A 30 -16.57 -15.68 -6.00
N ALA A 31 -17.30 -14.59 -5.80
CA ALA A 31 -16.72 -13.32 -5.36
C ALA A 31 -16.12 -13.39 -3.95
N ASP A 32 -16.72 -14.15 -3.03
CA ASP A 32 -16.28 -14.21 -1.64
C ASP A 32 -14.98 -15.02 -1.52
N SER A 33 -14.92 -16.18 -2.18
CA SER A 33 -13.70 -17.00 -2.25
C SER A 33 -12.54 -16.23 -2.90
N LEU A 34 -12.81 -15.48 -3.97
CA LEU A 34 -11.79 -14.65 -4.62
C LEU A 34 -11.35 -13.48 -3.72
N ALA A 35 -12.27 -12.87 -2.97
CA ALA A 35 -11.95 -11.78 -2.04
C ALA A 35 -11.06 -12.27 -0.91
N GLU A 36 -11.41 -13.40 -0.29
CA GLU A 36 -10.65 -14.03 0.79
C GLU A 36 -9.24 -14.38 0.31
N ALA A 37 -9.14 -15.05 -0.84
CA ALA A 37 -7.86 -15.49 -1.37
C ALA A 37 -6.93 -14.35 -1.80
N THR A 38 -7.49 -13.24 -2.28
CA THR A 38 -6.71 -12.06 -2.69
C THR A 38 -6.50 -11.05 -1.56
N GLY A 39 -7.12 -11.24 -0.40
CA GLY A 39 -7.11 -10.31 0.72
C GLY A 39 -7.85 -9.00 0.45
N MET A 40 -8.74 -8.97 -0.54
CA MET A 40 -9.50 -7.78 -0.91
C MET A 40 -10.74 -7.59 -0.04
N SER A 41 -11.11 -6.34 0.21
CA SER A 41 -12.41 -6.03 0.79
C SER A 41 -13.53 -6.33 -0.21
N ALA A 42 -14.76 -6.52 0.29
CA ALA A 42 -15.95 -6.74 -0.56
C ALA A 42 -16.16 -5.63 -1.62
N ILE A 43 -15.77 -4.39 -1.30
CA ILE A 43 -15.82 -3.27 -2.24
C ILE A 43 -14.72 -3.39 -3.29
N GLY A 44 -13.50 -3.74 -2.87
CA GLY A 44 -12.35 -3.92 -3.76
C GLY A 44 -12.56 -5.05 -4.76
N ILE A 45 -12.98 -6.22 -4.28
CA ILE A 45 -13.24 -7.37 -5.16
C ILE A 45 -14.36 -7.07 -6.16
N GLY A 46 -15.42 -6.35 -5.74
CA GLY A 46 -16.51 -5.96 -6.61
C GLY A 46 -16.05 -5.05 -7.76
N LYS A 47 -15.12 -4.11 -7.49
CA LYS A 47 -14.49 -3.29 -8.53
C LYS A 47 -13.60 -4.13 -9.44
N ALA A 48 -12.78 -5.02 -8.88
CA ALA A 48 -11.86 -5.87 -9.62
C ALA A 48 -12.61 -6.79 -10.61
N ILE A 49 -13.63 -7.51 -10.12
CA ILE A 49 -14.49 -8.39 -10.91
C ILE A 49 -15.25 -7.60 -11.97
N ARG A 50 -15.84 -6.45 -11.63
CA ARG A 50 -16.52 -5.61 -12.62
C ARG A 50 -15.58 -5.21 -13.76
N GLY A 51 -14.36 -4.80 -13.44
CA GLY A 51 -13.34 -4.46 -14.44
C GLY A 51 -13.02 -5.63 -15.38
N LEU A 52 -12.95 -6.86 -14.85
CA LEU A 52 -12.72 -8.07 -15.63
C LEU A 52 -13.91 -8.46 -16.50
N VAL A 53 -15.13 -8.36 -15.96
CA VAL A 53 -16.37 -8.65 -16.70
C VAL A 53 -16.58 -7.63 -17.83
N THR A 54 -16.46 -6.33 -17.55
CA THR A 54 -16.63 -5.27 -18.56
C THR A 54 -15.64 -5.40 -19.72
N LYS A 55 -14.44 -5.92 -19.48
CA LYS A 55 -13.42 -6.12 -20.52
C LYS A 55 -13.42 -7.53 -21.13
N GLY A 56 -14.37 -8.37 -20.72
CA GLY A 56 -14.61 -9.71 -21.29
C GLY A 56 -13.62 -10.77 -20.86
N TYR A 57 -12.91 -10.61 -19.74
CA TYR A 57 -12.03 -11.64 -19.18
C TYR A 57 -12.78 -12.64 -18.29
N LEU A 58 -13.84 -12.17 -17.63
CA LEU A 58 -14.74 -13.00 -16.84
C LEU A 58 -16.17 -12.91 -17.37
N GLU A 59 -16.92 -13.98 -17.19
CA GLU A 59 -18.36 -14.01 -17.39
C GLU A 59 -19.04 -14.58 -16.14
N MET A 60 -20.18 -14.02 -15.75
CA MET A 60 -20.92 -14.47 -14.57
C MET A 60 -22.06 -15.39 -14.97
N ASN A 61 -22.16 -16.55 -14.34
CA ASN A 61 -23.36 -17.36 -14.40
C ASN A 61 -24.39 -16.79 -13.41
N ALA A 62 -25.49 -16.25 -13.95
CA ALA A 62 -26.55 -15.64 -13.15
C ALA A 62 -27.30 -16.61 -12.22
N VAL A 63 -27.21 -17.92 -12.46
CA VAL A 63 -27.88 -18.95 -11.64
C VAL A 63 -27.03 -19.33 -10.44
N THR A 64 -25.71 -19.51 -10.65
CA THR A 64 -24.79 -19.99 -9.60
C THR A 64 -24.01 -18.85 -8.93
N TYR A 65 -24.05 -17.63 -9.46
CA TYR A 65 -23.25 -16.49 -9.01
C TYR A 65 -21.74 -16.73 -9.05
N VAL A 66 -21.30 -17.69 -9.87
CA VAL A 66 -19.89 -18.02 -10.11
C VAL A 66 -19.40 -17.29 -11.35
N TYR A 67 -18.16 -16.80 -11.30
CA TYR A 67 -17.48 -16.18 -12.43
C TYR A 67 -16.57 -17.20 -13.11
N TYR A 68 -16.59 -17.21 -14.44
CA TYR A 68 -15.84 -18.13 -15.29
C TYR A 68 -14.85 -17.34 -16.15
N LEU A 69 -13.65 -17.88 -16.34
CA LEU A 69 -12.71 -17.34 -17.31
C LEU A 69 -13.25 -17.58 -18.73
N THR A 70 -13.39 -16.50 -19.49
CA THR A 70 -13.63 -16.60 -20.93
C THR A 70 -12.36 -17.11 -21.62
N GLN A 71 -12.43 -17.41 -22.92
CA GLN A 71 -11.22 -17.72 -23.70
C GLN A 71 -10.16 -16.61 -23.57
N LYS A 72 -10.60 -15.35 -23.63
CA LYS A 72 -9.74 -14.17 -23.42
C LYS A 72 -9.17 -14.13 -21.99
N GLY A 73 -9.97 -14.51 -20.99
CA GLY A 73 -9.53 -14.67 -19.61
C GLY A 73 -8.44 -15.72 -19.46
N GLN A 74 -8.60 -16.90 -20.06
CA GLN A 74 -7.61 -17.97 -20.00
C GLN A 74 -6.27 -17.58 -20.65
N ASP A 75 -6.33 -16.92 -21.80
CA ASP A 75 -5.13 -16.39 -22.45
C ASP A 75 -4.46 -15.31 -21.59
N ALA A 76 -5.25 -14.40 -21.00
CA ALA A 76 -4.73 -13.38 -20.09
C ALA A 76 -4.06 -13.97 -18.84
N VAL A 77 -4.65 -15.00 -18.26
CA VAL A 77 -4.09 -15.71 -17.10
C VAL A 77 -2.72 -16.32 -17.44
N ARG A 78 -2.59 -16.93 -18.62
CA ARG A 78 -1.30 -17.46 -19.11
C ARG A 78 -0.27 -16.35 -19.29
N ASP A 79 -0.65 -15.22 -19.88
CA ASP A 79 0.25 -14.09 -20.13
C ASP A 79 0.69 -13.43 -18.82
N VAL A 80 -0.22 -13.29 -17.86
CA VAL A 80 0.07 -12.81 -16.49
C VAL A 80 1.05 -13.77 -15.80
N ALA A 81 0.79 -15.08 -15.83
CA ALA A 81 1.68 -16.08 -15.23
C ALA A 81 3.07 -16.05 -15.86
N ALA A 82 3.15 -15.99 -17.19
CA ALA A 82 4.43 -15.91 -17.92
C ALA A 82 5.21 -14.63 -17.59
N TYR A 83 4.51 -13.49 -17.45
CA TYR A 83 5.11 -12.23 -17.02
C TYR A 83 5.72 -12.34 -15.61
N TYR A 84 4.96 -12.83 -14.62
CA TYR A 84 5.44 -12.97 -13.25
C TYR A 84 6.52 -14.06 -13.11
N GLN A 85 6.45 -15.15 -13.88
CA GLN A 85 7.48 -16.18 -13.91
C GLN A 85 8.79 -15.66 -14.53
N ALA A 86 8.70 -14.83 -15.58
CA ALA A 86 9.84 -14.16 -16.17
C ALA A 86 10.47 -13.14 -15.20
N GLN A 87 9.68 -12.51 -14.33
CA GLN A 87 10.19 -11.68 -13.24
C GLN A 87 10.82 -12.52 -12.13
N ALA A 88 10.21 -13.63 -11.72
CA ALA A 88 10.72 -14.49 -10.64
C ALA A 88 12.03 -15.21 -11.00
N SER A 89 12.26 -15.50 -12.28
CA SER A 89 13.49 -16.14 -12.77
C SER A 89 14.65 -15.13 -12.97
N GLY A 90 14.38 -13.84 -12.79
CA GLY A 90 15.32 -12.73 -12.90
C GLY A 90 15.35 -11.88 -11.64
N GLY A 91 15.75 -12.47 -10.51
CA GLY A 91 15.96 -11.76 -9.25
C GLY A 91 14.66 -11.45 -8.49
N SER A 92 14.77 -11.39 -7.15
CA SER A 92 13.71 -11.09 -6.18
C SER A 92 12.65 -10.09 -6.68
N PRO A 93 11.37 -10.23 -6.27
CA PRO A 93 10.28 -9.41 -6.75
C PRO A 93 10.57 -7.93 -6.47
N SER A 94 11.05 -7.23 -7.49
CA SER A 94 11.05 -5.78 -7.51
C SER A 94 9.60 -5.38 -7.73
N ALA A 95 9.01 -4.76 -6.70
CA ALA A 95 7.90 -3.84 -6.87
C ALA A 95 8.13 -3.00 -8.15
N ASN A 96 7.10 -2.89 -8.99
CA ASN A 96 6.97 -1.96 -10.11
C ASN A 96 8.29 -1.34 -10.59
N SER A 97 8.92 -1.90 -11.63
CA SER A 97 9.92 -1.15 -12.41
C SER A 97 9.24 -0.25 -13.44
N GLY A 98 8.31 0.60 -12.97
CA GLY A 98 8.42 2.01 -13.32
C GLY A 98 9.54 2.57 -12.44
N SER A 99 10.33 3.53 -12.90
CA SER A 99 11.39 4.11 -12.05
C SER A 99 10.78 4.70 -10.78
N THR A 100 10.86 3.99 -9.65
CA THR A 100 10.39 4.52 -8.37
C THR A 100 11.32 5.65 -7.93
N ILE A 101 10.74 6.67 -7.34
CA ILE A 101 11.46 7.81 -6.81
C ILE A 101 11.69 7.53 -5.32
N ALA A 102 12.94 7.24 -4.97
CA ALA A 102 13.33 7.05 -3.59
C ALA A 102 13.19 8.37 -2.82
N GLN A 103 12.40 8.34 -1.77
CA GLN A 103 12.16 9.51 -0.91
C GLN A 103 12.40 9.11 0.54
N GLU A 104 13.12 9.95 1.29
CA GLU A 104 13.39 9.67 2.70
C GLU A 104 12.35 10.33 3.61
N LEU A 105 11.62 9.50 4.35
CA LEU A 105 10.71 9.88 5.42
C LEU A 105 11.49 9.99 6.73
N VAL A 106 11.30 11.08 7.46
CA VAL A 106 11.85 11.28 8.79
C VAL A 106 10.73 11.45 9.81
N ILE A 107 10.89 10.79 10.94
CA ILE A 107 10.04 10.97 12.12
C ILE A 107 10.93 11.44 13.26
N VAL A 108 10.57 12.57 13.88
CA VAL A 108 11.23 13.09 15.07
C VAL A 108 10.28 13.02 16.25
N ALA A 109 10.72 12.40 17.32
CA ALA A 109 9.93 12.25 18.54
C ALA A 109 10.81 12.05 19.76
N PRO A 110 10.25 12.18 20.98
CA PRO A 110 10.96 11.82 22.20
C PRO A 110 11.40 10.35 22.18
N ASP A 111 12.56 10.06 22.74
CA ASP A 111 13.09 8.71 22.95
C ASP A 111 12.25 7.88 23.93
N ALA A 112 11.56 8.56 24.84
CA ALA A 112 10.61 7.99 25.79
C ALA A 112 9.37 8.87 25.98
N VAL A 113 8.24 8.22 26.24
CA VAL A 113 6.99 8.87 26.66
C VAL A 113 6.72 8.55 28.13
N SER A 114 6.23 9.50 28.90
CA SER A 114 5.86 9.24 30.29
C SER A 114 4.66 8.30 30.36
N SER A 115 4.61 7.43 31.37
CA SER A 115 3.48 6.53 31.60
C SER A 115 2.17 7.32 31.72
N GLY A 116 1.17 6.98 30.90
CA GLY A 116 -0.11 7.71 30.83
C GLY A 116 0.00 9.14 30.26
N GLY A 117 1.17 9.54 29.76
CA GLY A 117 1.40 10.88 29.22
C GLY A 117 1.30 10.95 27.71
N GLN A 118 1.59 12.15 27.20
CA GLN A 118 1.53 12.48 25.78
C GLN A 118 2.89 12.93 25.24
N ALA A 119 3.15 12.58 23.97
CA ALA A 119 4.30 13.03 23.20
C ALA A 119 3.86 13.48 21.81
N THR A 120 4.47 14.55 21.31
CA THR A 120 4.27 14.99 19.93
C THR A 120 5.28 14.28 19.02
N LEU A 121 4.77 13.71 17.93
CA LEU A 121 5.56 13.16 16.84
C LEU A 121 5.54 14.16 15.68
N HIS A 122 6.71 14.51 15.15
CA HIS A 122 6.87 15.30 13.94
C HIS A 122 7.23 14.38 12.78
N ILE A 123 6.55 14.51 11.64
CA ILE A 123 6.72 13.63 10.49
C ILE A 123 6.95 14.49 9.26
N GLY A 124 8.02 14.23 8.52
CA GLY A 124 8.36 15.02 7.35
C GLY A 124 9.24 14.25 6.37
N LEU A 125 9.73 14.96 5.38
CA LEU A 125 10.69 14.45 4.41
C LEU A 125 12.04 15.13 4.60
N VAL A 126 13.13 14.45 4.23
CA VAL A 126 14.49 15.00 4.35
C VAL A 126 14.84 15.94 3.20
N ALA A 127 14.30 15.70 2.00
CA ALA A 127 14.58 16.49 0.81
C ALA A 127 13.31 16.71 -0.05
N PRO A 128 13.28 17.74 -0.91
CA PRO A 128 12.22 17.91 -1.90
C PRO A 128 12.08 16.67 -2.78
N SER A 129 10.84 16.34 -3.14
CA SER A 129 10.60 15.23 -4.06
C SER A 129 11.05 15.57 -5.49
N THR A 130 11.61 14.59 -6.19
CA THR A 130 11.92 14.70 -7.63
C THR A 130 10.74 14.28 -8.52
N LEU A 131 9.52 14.22 -7.94
CA LEU A 131 8.29 13.92 -8.67
C LEU A 131 8.06 14.98 -9.76
N GLN A 132 7.54 14.54 -10.90
CA GLN A 132 7.19 15.44 -12.01
C GLN A 132 5.79 16.05 -11.84
N HIS A 133 4.93 15.37 -11.08
CA HIS A 133 3.54 15.76 -10.87
C HIS A 133 3.22 15.90 -9.39
N HIS A 134 2.15 16.64 -9.11
CA HIS A 134 1.60 16.73 -7.77
C HIS A 134 1.06 15.36 -7.34
N THR A 135 1.30 14.98 -6.10
CA THR A 135 0.89 13.68 -5.56
C THR A 135 0.53 13.83 -4.09
N GLN A 136 -0.40 13.02 -3.60
CA GLN A 136 -0.72 12.96 -2.18
C GLN A 136 -0.18 11.68 -1.55
N LEU A 137 0.47 11.83 -0.40
CA LEU A 137 0.79 10.73 0.49
C LEU A 137 -0.19 10.71 1.66
N VAL A 138 -0.83 9.56 1.87
CA VAL A 138 -1.60 9.26 3.06
C VAL A 138 -0.72 8.43 4.00
N LEU A 139 -0.44 8.98 5.17
CA LEU A 139 0.28 8.30 6.24
C LEU A 139 -0.73 7.75 7.23
N ARG A 140 -0.84 6.43 7.33
CA ARG A 140 -1.62 5.75 8.36
C ARG A 140 -0.72 5.38 9.51
N LEU A 141 -1.09 5.81 10.71
CA LEU A 141 -0.32 5.57 11.90
C LEU A 141 -1.06 4.67 12.86
N ASN A 142 -0.32 3.76 13.48
CA ASN A 142 -0.85 2.87 14.48
C ASN A 142 0.16 2.72 15.62
N ALA A 143 -0.33 2.54 16.84
CA ALA A 143 0.51 2.39 18.02
C ALA A 143 0.06 1.18 18.82
N LEU A 144 1.01 0.34 19.24
CA LEU A 144 0.81 -0.72 20.20
C LEU A 144 1.29 -0.22 21.57
N GLY A 145 0.40 -0.23 22.57
CA GLY A 145 0.67 0.32 23.90
C GLY A 145 0.41 1.82 24.03
N GLY A 146 -0.27 2.41 23.05
CA GLY A 146 -0.71 3.79 23.05
C GLY A 146 -1.69 4.08 21.91
N GLN A 147 -2.07 5.34 21.79
CA GLN A 147 -3.02 5.83 20.77
C GLN A 147 -2.49 7.09 20.09
N LEU A 148 -2.74 7.21 18.80
CA LEU A 148 -2.31 8.34 17.97
C LEU A 148 -3.51 9.20 17.57
N SER A 149 -3.37 10.51 17.69
CA SER A 149 -4.39 11.47 17.28
C SER A 149 -3.78 12.70 16.62
N PRO A 150 -4.03 12.92 15.31
CA PRO A 150 -4.77 12.03 14.40
C PRO A 150 -3.98 10.75 14.05
N ALA A 151 -4.70 9.64 13.80
CA ALA A 151 -4.12 8.37 13.35
C ALA A 151 -3.92 8.29 11.82
N GLN A 152 -4.36 9.30 11.09
CA GLN A 152 -4.13 9.45 9.65
C GLN A 152 -3.72 10.89 9.36
N LEU A 153 -2.71 11.04 8.52
CA LEU A 153 -2.17 12.31 8.07
C LEU A 153 -2.07 12.31 6.55
N THR A 154 -2.29 13.47 5.92
CA THR A 154 -2.12 13.63 4.47
C THR A 154 -1.03 14.65 4.21
N LEU A 155 -0.11 14.30 3.32
CA LEU A 155 1.05 15.10 2.96
C LEU A 155 1.02 15.35 1.45
N ASP A 156 0.88 16.61 1.08
CA ASP A 156 0.84 17.04 -0.30
C ASP A 156 2.26 17.23 -0.85
N LEU A 157 2.61 16.47 -1.90
CA LEU A 157 3.90 16.54 -2.58
C LEU A 157 3.77 17.36 -3.85
N ALA A 158 4.31 18.58 -3.81
CA ALA A 158 4.51 19.39 -5.00
C ALA A 158 5.92 19.18 -5.60
N PRO A 159 6.07 19.17 -6.93
CA PRO A 159 7.37 19.03 -7.60
C PRO A 159 8.40 20.03 -7.10
N GLY A 160 9.58 19.54 -6.69
CA GLY A 160 10.70 20.39 -6.25
C GLY A 160 10.47 21.17 -4.96
N GLN A 161 9.39 20.90 -4.22
CA GLN A 161 9.12 21.53 -2.93
C GLN A 161 9.28 20.53 -1.79
N LEU A 162 9.81 21.01 -0.66
CA LEU A 162 9.80 20.27 0.59
C LEU A 162 8.52 20.62 1.36
N PRO A 163 7.64 19.64 1.63
CA PRO A 163 6.42 19.89 2.38
C PRO A 163 6.73 20.22 3.84
N ALA A 164 5.83 21.00 4.47
CA ALA A 164 5.92 21.28 5.90
C ALA A 164 5.77 19.99 6.72
N PRO A 165 6.49 19.83 7.84
CA PRO A 165 6.32 18.69 8.73
C PRO A 165 4.90 18.63 9.30
N LEU A 166 4.35 17.43 9.36
CA LEU A 166 3.07 17.13 9.99
C LEU A 166 3.29 16.74 11.46
N THR A 167 2.24 16.89 12.27
CA THR A 167 2.29 16.55 13.69
C THR A 167 1.14 15.65 14.09
N THR A 168 1.42 14.69 14.97
CA THR A 168 0.40 13.89 15.65
C THR A 168 0.77 13.68 17.12
N GLN A 169 -0.23 13.47 17.96
CA GLN A 169 -0.06 13.24 19.39
C GLN A 169 -0.13 11.76 19.70
N LEU A 170 0.90 11.24 20.35
CA LEU A 170 0.93 9.91 20.92
C LEU A 170 0.58 9.97 22.40
N SER A 171 -0.47 9.27 22.81
CA SER A 171 -0.81 9.03 24.22
C SER A 171 -0.39 7.60 24.59
N SER A 172 0.36 7.43 25.67
CA SER A 172 0.68 6.09 26.19
C SER A 172 -0.45 5.56 27.07
N ASP A 173 -0.74 4.27 26.96
CA ASP A 173 -1.74 3.61 27.81
C ASP A 173 -1.21 3.34 29.23
N GLY A 174 0.07 3.59 29.51
CA GLY A 174 0.74 3.37 30.80
C GLY A 174 0.83 1.92 31.28
N SER A 175 0.16 0.99 30.59
CA SER A 175 0.14 -0.45 30.92
C SER A 175 1.33 -1.22 30.35
N TYR A 176 2.12 -0.59 29.48
CA TYR A 176 3.24 -1.22 28.77
C TYR A 176 4.54 -0.48 29.07
N ASN A 177 5.66 -1.19 29.03
CA ASN A 177 7.00 -0.62 29.22
C ASN A 177 7.55 0.06 27.94
N GLY A 178 6.80 0.01 26.85
CA GLY A 178 7.16 0.60 25.57
C GLY A 178 5.95 0.77 24.67
N VAL A 179 6.07 1.69 23.71
CA VAL A 179 5.07 1.94 22.68
C VAL A 179 5.72 1.69 21.32
N ARG A 180 5.14 0.78 20.53
CA ARG A 180 5.60 0.52 19.16
C ARG A 180 4.72 1.28 18.20
N VAL A 181 5.31 2.18 17.41
CA VAL A 181 4.62 2.96 16.40
C VAL A 181 4.91 2.39 15.02
N ARG A 182 3.86 2.18 14.22
CA ARG A 182 3.91 1.88 12.79
C ARG A 182 3.42 3.10 12.03
N VAL A 183 4.16 3.50 11.00
CA VAL A 183 3.72 4.44 9.98
C VAL A 183 3.72 3.71 8.65
N GLU A 184 2.56 3.67 8.00
CA GLU A 184 2.37 3.12 6.67
C GLU A 184 2.12 4.28 5.71
N ALA A 185 2.95 4.38 4.67
CA ALA A 185 2.87 5.42 3.66
C ALA A 185 2.20 4.85 2.40
N LEU A 186 1.15 5.54 1.98
CA LEU A 186 0.31 5.17 0.86
C LEU A 186 0.29 6.35 -0.12
N GLN A 187 0.54 6.12 -1.40
CA GLN A 187 0.47 7.14 -2.44
C GLN A 187 -0.88 7.06 -3.15
N MET A 188 -1.55 8.19 -3.27
CA MET A 188 -2.71 8.33 -4.14
C MET A 188 -2.21 8.32 -5.59
N VAL A 189 -2.62 7.33 -6.37
CA VAL A 189 -2.26 7.19 -7.79
C VAL A 189 -3.33 7.83 -8.67
N ASP A 190 -4.59 7.69 -8.28
CA ASP A 190 -5.74 8.41 -8.84
C ASP A 190 -6.78 8.65 -7.73
N ASP A 191 -7.93 9.24 -8.05
CA ASP A 191 -8.99 9.56 -7.07
C ASP A 191 -9.56 8.33 -6.32
N THR A 192 -9.25 7.13 -6.79
CA THR A 192 -9.82 5.87 -6.29
C THR A 192 -8.80 4.80 -5.94
N ASP A 193 -7.56 4.93 -6.41
CA ASP A 193 -6.48 3.97 -6.23
C ASP A 193 -5.38 4.54 -5.33
N ILE A 194 -4.94 3.69 -4.42
CA ILE A 194 -3.95 4.02 -3.41
C ILE A 194 -2.95 2.87 -3.31
N ALA A 195 -1.68 3.18 -3.53
CA ALA A 195 -0.61 2.20 -3.57
C ALA A 195 0.28 2.32 -2.33
N PRO A 196 0.67 1.21 -1.68
CA PRO A 196 1.66 1.26 -0.62
C PRO A 196 3.04 1.62 -1.20
N VAL A 197 3.68 2.62 -0.61
CA VAL A 197 5.00 3.12 -1.04
C VAL A 197 6.07 2.97 0.02
N GLY A 198 5.71 2.58 1.24
CA GLY A 198 6.69 2.26 2.28
C GLY A 198 6.05 2.11 3.65
N SER A 199 6.85 1.65 4.60
CA SER A 199 6.47 1.64 6.01
C SER A 199 7.69 1.82 6.90
N LEU A 200 7.46 2.36 8.09
CA LEU A 200 8.46 2.56 9.12
C LEU A 200 7.89 2.10 10.47
N PHE A 201 8.72 1.43 11.26
CA PHE A 201 8.40 1.04 12.62
C PHE A 201 9.48 1.56 13.56
N PHE A 202 9.06 2.03 14.73
CA PHE A 202 9.99 2.42 15.79
C PHE A 202 9.37 2.20 17.16
N ASP A 203 10.23 2.02 18.14
CA ASP A 203 9.86 1.78 19.53
C ASP A 203 10.25 2.98 20.38
N LEU A 204 9.33 3.38 21.25
CA LEU A 204 9.53 4.39 22.29
C LEU A 204 9.48 3.72 23.66
N ALA A 205 10.42 4.05 24.54
CA ALA A 205 10.34 3.56 25.91
C ALA A 205 9.21 4.26 26.68
N VAL A 206 8.62 3.60 27.67
CA VAL A 206 7.75 4.27 28.64
C VAL A 206 8.57 4.56 29.90
N GLY A 207 8.75 5.84 30.24
CA GLY A 207 9.64 6.24 31.33
C GLY A 207 9.89 7.74 31.40
N GLN A 208 11.03 8.12 32.00
CA GLN A 208 11.47 9.52 32.04
C GLN A 208 11.82 9.99 30.62
N ARG A 209 11.15 11.03 30.14
CA ARG A 209 11.44 11.67 28.86
C ARG A 209 12.83 12.30 28.92
N SER A 210 13.70 11.97 27.96
CA SER A 210 15.09 12.40 27.97
C SER A 210 15.39 13.34 26.80
N ALA A 211 15.38 12.82 25.56
CA ALA A 211 15.84 13.54 24.39
C ALA A 211 14.95 13.28 23.16
N GLU A 212 15.02 14.15 22.16
CA GLU A 212 14.43 13.85 20.86
C GLU A 212 15.35 12.94 20.04
N ARG A 213 14.74 12.03 19.29
CA ARG A 213 15.39 11.10 18.39
C ARG A 213 14.71 11.16 17.03
N ALA A 214 15.49 10.94 15.99
CA ALA A 214 15.00 10.80 14.63
C ALA A 214 15.04 9.33 14.18
N TRP A 215 14.02 8.93 13.43
CA TRP A 215 13.93 7.65 12.71
C TRP A 215 13.71 7.92 11.24
N TYR A 216 14.36 7.11 10.40
CA TYR A 216 14.38 7.29 8.95
C TYR A 216 13.78 6.06 8.28
N GLY A 217 13.00 6.30 7.24
CA GLY A 217 12.42 5.25 6.39
C GLY A 217 12.53 5.66 4.93
N THR A 218 12.68 4.69 4.03
CA THR A 218 12.69 4.94 2.59
C THR A 218 11.32 4.63 2.01
N LEU A 219 10.79 5.57 1.26
CA LEU A 219 9.58 5.44 0.45
C LEU A 219 9.99 5.24 -1.01
N ALA A 220 9.35 4.31 -1.69
CA ALA A 220 9.47 4.07 -3.12
C ALA A 220 8.24 4.68 -3.81
N LEU A 221 8.31 6.00 -4.09
CA LEU A 221 7.20 6.71 -4.72
C LEU A 221 7.05 6.26 -6.18
N LEU A 222 5.82 6.10 -6.63
CA LEU A 222 5.51 5.86 -8.01
C LEU A 222 5.67 7.16 -8.81
N PRO A 223 6.30 7.12 -10.00
CA PRO A 223 6.31 8.26 -10.91
C PRO A 223 4.86 8.46 -11.37
N GLY A 224 4.24 9.53 -10.86
CA GLY A 224 2.89 9.93 -11.29
C GLY A 224 2.83 10.29 -12.77
#